data_AF-A0AAW7AFD2-F1
#
_entry.id   AF-A0AAW7AFD2-F1
#
_cell.length_a   1.000
_cell.length_b   1.000
_cell.length_c   1.000
_cell.angle_alpha   90.00
_cell.angle_beta   90.00
_cell.angle_gamma   90.00
#
_symmetry.space_group_name_H-M   'P 1'
#
loop_
_entity.id
_entity.type
_entity.pdbx_description
1 polymer ?
#
loop_
_entity_poly.entity_id
_entity_poly.type
_entity_poly.pdbx_seq_one_letter_code
_entity_poly.pdbx_strand_id
1 'polypeptide(L)' 'MSRVCQVTGKRPVTGNNRSHARNATKRRFLPNLQTHRFWVESEKRFVKLR' A
#
# COMPACT_ATOMS: atom_id res chain seq x y z
N MET A 1 1.65 -1.78 12.35
CA MET A 1 0.64 -2.19 11.33
C MET A 1 1.32 -2.50 10.01
N SER A 2 1.09 -3.70 9.49
CA SER A 2 1.46 -4.12 8.14
C SER A 2 0.78 -3.21 7.11
N ARG A 3 1.54 -2.51 6.26
CA ARG A 3 1.00 -1.67 5.16
C ARG A 3 0.50 -2.55 4.02
N VAL A 4 -0.57 -3.31 4.26
CA VAL A 4 -1.16 -4.24 3.29
C VAL A 4 -2.55 -3.73 2.90
N CYS A 5 -2.84 -3.69 1.60
CA CYS A 5 -4.17 -3.34 1.10
C CYS A 5 -5.19 -4.43 1.47
N GLN A 6 -6.30 -4.05 2.09
CA GLN A 6 -7.34 -5.00 2.50
C GLN A 6 -8.08 -5.65 1.31
N VAL A 7 -8.13 -4.96 0.16
CA VAL A 7 -8.85 -5.44 -1.04
C VAL A 7 -7.96 -6.28 -1.94
N THR A 8 -6.73 -5.82 -2.20
CA THR A 8 -5.83 -6.43 -3.21
C THR A 8 -4.67 -7.20 -2.62
N GLY A 9 -4.46 -7.15 -1.29
CA GLY A 9 -3.31 -7.77 -0.63
C GLY A 9 -1.95 -7.14 -0.99
N LYS A 10 -1.92 -6.03 -1.74
CA LYS A 10 -0.68 -5.32 -2.09
C LYS A 10 0.13 -5.00 -0.83
N ARG A 11 1.37 -5.46 -0.80
CA ARG A 11 2.28 -5.37 0.35
C ARG A 11 3.58 -4.64 -0.01
N PRO A 12 4.34 -4.14 0.98
CA PRO A 12 5.65 -3.57 0.74
C PRO A 12 6.57 -4.60 0.07
N VAL A 13 7.27 -4.17 -0.98
CA VAL A 13 8.32 -4.97 -1.62
C VAL A 13 9.68 -4.36 -1.35
N THR A 14 10.71 -5.20 -1.24
CA THR A 14 12.08 -4.77 -1.01
C THR A 14 12.82 -4.62 -2.34
N GLY A 15 13.81 -3.74 -2.38
CA GLY A 15 14.73 -3.64 -3.50
C GLY A 15 15.89 -2.73 -3.18
N ASN A 16 16.54 -2.16 -4.19
CA ASN A 16 17.66 -1.25 -4.00
C ASN A 16 17.43 0.07 -4.74
N ASN A 17 17.95 1.18 -4.21
CA ASN A 17 18.27 2.33 -5.03
C ASN A 17 19.59 2.05 -5.78
N ARG A 18 19.69 2.55 -7.01
CA ARG A 18 20.89 2.52 -7.83
C ARG A 18 21.32 3.95 -8.10
N SER A 19 22.54 4.32 -7.72
CA SER A 19 23.12 5.62 -8.10
C SER A 19 23.57 5.59 -9.56
N HIS A 20 23.99 6.74 -10.09
CA HIS A 20 24.66 6.82 -11.41
C HIS A 20 25.88 5.90 -11.50
N ALA A 21 26.66 5.77 -10.41
CA ALA A 21 27.78 4.83 -10.31
C ALA A 21 27.34 3.37 -10.02
N ARG A 22 26.05 3.07 -10.11
CA ARG A 22 25.44 1.74 -9.83
C ARG A 22 25.59 1.25 -8.39
N ASN A 23 25.88 2.13 -7.43
CA ASN A 23 25.96 1.77 -6.01
C ASN A 23 24.59 1.30 -5.49
N ALA A 24 24.61 0.28 -4.64
CA ALA A 24 23.42 -0.42 -4.16
C ALA A 24 23.07 -0.04 -2.72
N THR A 25 21.97 0.67 -2.49
CA THR A 25 21.43 0.89 -1.13
C THR A 25 20.05 0.27 -0.98
N LYS A 26 19.80 -0.44 0.13
CA LYS A 26 18.52 -1.14 0.35
C LYS A 26 17.38 -0.13 0.50
N ARG A 27 16.23 -0.41 -0.12
CA ARG A 27 14.99 0.38 0.02
C ARG A 27 13.75 -0.50 0.10
N ARG A 28 12.64 0.12 0.49
CA ARG A 28 11.31 -0.48 0.46
C ARG A 28 10.40 0.32 -0.46
N PHE A 29 9.64 -0.35 -1.30
CA PHE A 29 8.56 0.24 -2.10
C PHE A 29 7.26 0.02 -1.36
N LEU A 30 6.61 1.10 -0.95
CA LEU A 30 5.40 1.04 -0.15
C LEU A 30 4.18 1.24 -1.06
N PRO A 31 3.09 0.47 -0.88
CA PRO A 31 1.83 0.77 -1.56
C PRO A 31 1.28 2.12 -1.07
N ASN A 32 0.66 2.88 -1.99
CA ASN A 32 -0.01 4.15 -1.68
C ASN A 32 -1.38 3.88 -1.04
N LEU A 33 -1.38 3.37 0.19
CA LEU A 33 -2.59 3.07 0.95
C LEU A 33 -3.18 4.34 1.54
N GLN A 34 -4.48 4.53 1.33
CA GLN A 34 -5.25 5.65 1.84
C GLN A 34 -6.49 5.11 2.55
N THR A 35 -6.88 5.81 3.61
CA THR A 35 -8.08 5.43 4.35
C THR A 35 -9.29 6.08 3.70
N HIS A 36 -10.20 5.27 3.17
CA HIS A 36 -11.37 5.75 2.45
C HIS A 36 -12.65 5.09 3.00
N ARG A 37 -13.75 5.83 2.92
CA ARG A 37 -15.08 5.36 3.31
C ARG A 37 -15.88 5.05 2.05
N PHE A 38 -16.31 3.80 1.92
CA PHE A 38 -17.13 3.35 0.80
C PHE A 38 -18.58 3.22 1.27
N TRP A 39 -19.52 3.77 0.50
CA TRP A 39 -20.94 3.54 0.73
C TRP A 39 -21.33 2.18 0.15
N VAL A 40 -22.02 1.36 0.95
CA VAL A 40 -22.53 0.05 0.54
C VAL A 40 -24.05 0.10 0.53
N GLU A 41 -24.65 0.10 -0.66
CA GLU A 41 -26.09 0.32 -0.85
C GLU A 41 -26.95 -0.79 -0.20
N SER A 42 -26.52 -2.05 -0.31
CA SER A 42 -27.23 -3.21 0.24
C SER A 42 -27.40 -3.16 1.76
N GLU A 43 -26.46 -2.51 2.45
CA GLU A 43 -26.42 -2.43 3.91
C GLU A 43 -26.71 -1.02 4.44
N LYS A 44 -26.97 -0.06 3.53
CA LYS A 44 -27.20 1.37 3.82
C LYS A 44 -26.21 1.96 4.83
N ARG A 45 -24.92 1.60 4.69
CA ARG A 45 -23.86 2.04 5.62
C ARG A 45 -22.56 2.37 4.91
N PHE A 46 -21.70 3.09 5.63
CA PHE A 46 -20.32 3.33 5.21
C PHE A 46 -19.37 2.30 5.81
N VAL A 47 -18.55 1.67 4.96
CA VAL A 47 -17.45 0.79 5.37
C VAL A 47 -16.14 1.53 5.18
N LYS A 48 -15.31 1.58 6.22
CA LYS A 48 -13.98 2.20 6.19
C LYS A 48 -12.94 1.14 5.83
N LEU A 49 -12.23 1.33 4.73
CA LEU A 49 -11.14 0.45 4.28
C LEU A 49 -9.82 1.21 4.20
N ARG A 50 -8.72 0.46 4.27
CA ARG A 50 -7.34 0.97 4.17
C ARG A 50 -6.50 0.19 3.17
#